data_AF-A0A2W2IHD6-F1
#
_entry.id   AF-A0A2W2IHD6-F1
#
_cell.length_a   1.000
_cell.length_b   1.000
_cell.length_c   1.000
_cell.angle_alpha   90.00
_cell.angle_beta   90.00
_cell.angle_gamma   90.00
#
_symmetry.space_group_name_H-M   'P 1'
#
loop_
_entity.id
_entity.type
_entity.pdbx_description
1 polymer ?
#
loop_
_entity_poly.entity_id
_entity_poly.type
_entity_poly.pdbx_seq_one_letter_code
_entity_poly.pdbx_strand_id
1 'polypeptide(L)'
;AATVVRDIEWTVGRTGVVTPTAVMDPVQLAGTTVSRATLNNVDQLTAKDVHIGDTVLLHKAGDIIPEITRVVLEKRPAGTSELNIPTQCPSCGKELVHLNGEVALRCINPDCPAQIVARLEHFGSRNAMNIMG
;
A
#
# COMPACT_ATOMS: atom_id res chain seq x y z
N ALA A 1 -1.42 -12.65 -13.36
CA ALA A 1 -2.87 -12.94 -13.33
C ALA A 1 -3.65 -11.63 -13.38
N ALA A 2 -4.90 -11.62 -13.85
CA ALA A 2 -5.74 -10.42 -13.86
C ALA A 2 -6.78 -10.47 -12.73
N THR A 3 -7.03 -9.35 -12.05
CA THR A 3 -8.06 -9.24 -11.01
C THR A 3 -8.59 -7.80 -10.92
N VAL A 4 -9.65 -7.58 -10.16
CA VAL A 4 -10.29 -6.28 -9.98
C VAL A 4 -9.88 -5.66 -8.65
N VAL A 5 -9.45 -4.40 -8.67
CA VAL A 5 -9.17 -3.62 -7.46
C VAL A 5 -10.50 -3.23 -6.81
N ARG A 6 -10.67 -3.59 -5.54
CA ARG A 6 -11.89 -3.31 -4.76
C ARG A 6 -11.73 -2.12 -3.84
N ASP A 7 -10.55 -1.96 -3.28
CA ASP A 7 -10.25 -0.87 -2.35
C ASP A 7 -8.74 -0.61 -2.32
N ILE A 8 -8.35 0.56 -1.81
CA ILE A 8 -6.95 0.95 -1.61
C ILE A 8 -6.78 1.36 -0.16
N GLU A 9 -6.10 0.51 0.59
CA GLU A 9 -5.83 0.72 2.00
C GLU A 9 -4.51 1.48 2.18
N TRP A 10 -4.54 2.50 3.03
CA TRP A 10 -3.37 3.29 3.38
C TRP A 10 -2.80 2.84 4.71
N THR A 11 -1.59 2.28 4.69
CA THR A 11 -0.92 1.79 5.90
C THR A 11 0.20 2.75 6.30
N VAL A 12 0.31 3.04 7.60
CA VAL A 12 1.39 3.89 8.15
C VAL A 12 2.46 2.99 8.73
N GLY A 13 3.66 3.02 8.15
CA GLY A 13 4.79 2.23 8.60
C GLY A 13 5.47 2.82 9.85
N ARG A 14 6.43 2.06 10.38
CA ARG A 14 7.25 2.40 11.56
C ARG A 14 7.88 3.80 11.52
N THR A 15 8.33 4.23 10.35
CA THR A 15 9.00 5.53 10.12
C THR A 15 8.03 6.63 9.66
N GLY A 16 6.73 6.39 9.79
CA GLY A 16 5.68 7.32 9.36
C GLY A 16 5.35 7.27 7.86
N VAL A 17 6.07 6.49 7.05
CA VAL A 17 5.78 6.32 5.62
C VAL A 17 4.37 5.78 5.42
N VAL A 18 3.60 6.46 4.58
CA VAL A 18 2.24 6.09 4.22
C VAL A 18 2.27 5.36 2.89
N THR A 19 1.95 4.06 2.94
CA THR A 19 2.05 3.16 1.79
C THR A 19 0.66 2.76 1.31
N PRO A 20 0.33 2.98 0.02
CA PRO A 20 -0.88 2.45 -0.58
C PRO A 20 -0.76 0.95 -0.84
N THR A 21 -1.78 0.20 -0.43
CA THR A 21 -1.94 -1.24 -0.72
C THR A 21 -3.26 -1.47 -1.44
N ALA A 22 -3.19 -2.05 -2.64
CA ALA A 22 -4.39 -2.44 -3.36
C ALA A 22 -4.99 -3.71 -2.75
N VAL A 23 -6.27 -3.63 -2.38
CA VAL A 23 -7.12 -4.75 -2.02
C VAL A 23 -7.93 -5.13 -3.24
N MET A 24 -7.90 -6.40 -3.60
CA MET A 24 -8.44 -6.90 -4.86
C MET A 24 -9.14 -8.23 -4.67
N ASP A 25 -9.93 -8.63 -5.68
CA ASP A 25 -10.56 -9.95 -5.65
C ASP A 25 -9.49 -11.05 -5.56
N PRO A 26 -9.70 -12.08 -4.71
CA PRO A 26 -8.77 -13.17 -4.56
C PRO A 26 -8.48 -13.85 -5.91
N VAL A 27 -7.21 -13.92 -6.29
CA VAL A 27 -6.77 -14.53 -7.53
C VAL A 27 -5.61 -15.48 -7.29
N GLN A 28 -5.60 -16.60 -8.01
CA GLN A 28 -4.52 -17.56 -7.93
C GLN A 28 -3.32 -17.09 -8.75
N LEU A 29 -2.15 -17.01 -8.09
CA LEU A 29 -0.91 -16.53 -8.68
C LEU A 29 0.24 -17.42 -8.22
N ALA A 30 0.81 -18.21 -9.14
CA ALA A 30 1.88 -19.17 -8.87
C ALA A 30 1.61 -20.06 -7.64
N GLY A 31 0.46 -20.74 -7.63
CA GLY A 31 0.09 -21.69 -6.56
C GLY A 31 -0.43 -21.09 -5.26
N THR A 32 -0.37 -19.76 -5.08
CA THR A 32 -0.92 -19.08 -3.90
C THR A 32 -2.09 -18.17 -4.26
N THR A 33 -3.06 -18.03 -3.37
CA THR A 33 -4.13 -17.05 -3.51
C THR A 33 -3.67 -15.70 -2.98
N VAL A 34 -3.80 -14.65 -3.80
CA VAL A 34 -3.41 -13.29 -3.45
C VAL A 34 -4.62 -12.38 -3.57
N SER A 35 -4.86 -11.57 -2.54
CA SER A 35 -5.93 -10.55 -2.49
C SER A 35 -5.39 -9.15 -2.16
N ARG A 36 -4.07 -9.00 -1.99
CA ARG A 36 -3.41 -7.74 -1.66
C ARG A 36 -2.13 -7.58 -2.46
N ALA A 37 -1.86 -6.37 -2.95
CA ALA A 37 -0.62 -6.03 -3.64
C ALA A 37 -0.14 -4.63 -3.25
N THR A 38 1.17 -4.47 -3.04
CA THR A 38 1.76 -3.17 -2.71
C THR A 38 1.83 -2.28 -3.95
N LEU A 39 1.56 -0.98 -3.76
CA LEU A 39 1.79 0.05 -4.77
C LEU A 39 3.02 0.91 -4.46
N ASN A 40 3.80 0.54 -3.43
CA ASN A 40 5.06 1.15 -3.00
C ASN A 40 4.94 2.58 -2.45
N ASN A 41 4.43 3.53 -3.23
CA ASN A 41 4.25 4.93 -2.83
C ASN A 41 3.19 5.63 -3.70
N VAL A 42 2.89 6.88 -3.36
CA VAL A 42 1.91 7.72 -4.07
C VAL A 42 2.32 7.94 -5.53
N ASP A 43 3.58 8.24 -5.79
CA ASP A 43 4.06 8.48 -7.16
C ASP A 43 3.88 7.24 -8.06
N GLN A 44 4.14 6.04 -7.53
CA GLN A 44 3.93 4.77 -8.23
C GLN A 44 2.45 4.47 -8.43
N LEU A 45 1.59 4.80 -7.46
CA LEU A 45 0.14 4.73 -7.63
C LEU A 45 -0.30 5.63 -8.80
N THR A 46 0.11 6.89 -8.81
CA THR A 46 -0.23 7.86 -9.85
C THR A 46 0.37 7.48 -11.20
N ALA A 47 1.63 7.02 -11.24
CA ALA A 47 2.29 6.60 -12.48
C ALA A 47 1.66 5.35 -13.09
N LYS A 48 1.14 4.43 -12.28
CA LYS A 48 0.41 3.25 -12.74
C LYS A 48 -1.06 3.55 -13.04
N ASP A 49 -1.53 4.73 -12.67
CA ASP A 49 -2.90 5.20 -12.90
C ASP A 49 -3.96 4.23 -12.36
N VAL A 50 -3.73 3.69 -11.16
CA VAL A 50 -4.60 2.65 -10.57
C VAL A 50 -5.79 3.28 -9.88
N HIS A 51 -6.98 2.81 -10.24
CA HIS A 51 -8.23 3.24 -9.62
C HIS A 51 -9.03 2.09 -9.01
N ILE A 52 -9.97 2.43 -8.15
CA ILE A 52 -10.93 1.46 -7.60
C ILE A 52 -11.86 0.99 -8.74
N GLY A 53 -12.05 -0.33 -8.85
CA GLY A 53 -12.81 -0.96 -9.92
C GLY A 53 -11.98 -1.32 -11.15
N ASP A 54 -10.71 -0.90 -11.23
CA ASP A 54 -9.85 -1.25 -12.36
C ASP A 54 -9.49 -2.74 -12.38
N THR A 55 -9.40 -3.28 -13.60
CA THR A 55 -8.77 -4.57 -13.81
C THR A 55 -7.26 -4.39 -13.90
N VAL A 56 -6.52 -5.00 -12.98
CA VAL A 56 -5.06 -4.92 -12.88
C VAL A 56 -4.40 -6.25 -13.22
N LEU A 57 -3.20 -6.18 -13.80
CA LEU A 57 -2.33 -7.33 -14.01
C LEU A 57 -1.29 -7.43 -12.89
N LEU A 58 -1.23 -8.60 -12.29
CA LEU A 58 -0.31 -8.94 -11.22
C LEU A 58 0.81 -9.84 -11.70
N HIS A 59 1.99 -9.60 -11.13
CA HIS A 59 3.17 -10.41 -11.24
C HIS A 59 3.77 -10.66 -9.84
N LYS A 60 4.53 -11.74 -9.66
CA LYS A 60 5.29 -12.00 -8.44
C LYS A 60 6.75 -11.67 -8.69
N ALA A 61 7.28 -10.66 -8.00
CA ALA A 61 8.71 -10.44 -7.99
C ALA A 61 9.39 -11.56 -7.19
N GLY A 62 10.26 -12.33 -7.86
CA GLY A 62 11.02 -13.43 -7.24
C GLY A 62 10.15 -14.50 -6.57
N ASP A 63 8.97 -14.79 -7.13
CA ASP A 63 7.97 -15.77 -6.65
C ASP A 63 7.34 -15.52 -5.27
N ILE A 64 7.66 -14.40 -4.59
CA ILE A 64 7.21 -14.13 -3.22
C ILE A 64 6.24 -12.95 -3.15
N ILE A 65 6.63 -11.76 -3.63
CA ILE A 65 5.88 -10.52 -3.39
C ILE A 65 5.00 -10.19 -4.61
N PRO A 66 3.68 -10.12 -4.45
CA PRO A 66 2.78 -9.72 -5.53
C PRO A 66 2.82 -8.22 -5.77
N GLU A 67 3.03 -7.84 -7.03
CA GLU A 67 3.08 -6.45 -7.49
C GLU A 67 2.12 -6.24 -8.66
N ILE A 68 1.49 -5.06 -8.68
CA ILE A 68 0.70 -4.61 -9.83
C ILE A 68 1.67 -4.13 -10.92
N THR A 69 1.65 -4.78 -12.07
CA THR A 69 2.47 -4.42 -13.22
C THR A 69 1.84 -3.28 -14.02
N ARG A 70 0.56 -3.40 -14.37
CA ARG A 70 -0.18 -2.37 -15.13
C ARG A 70 -1.69 -2.53 -14.98
N VAL A 71 -2.41 -1.45 -15.26
CA VAL A 71 -3.87 -1.45 -15.43
C VAL A 71 -4.24 -1.89 -16.85
N VAL A 72 -5.32 -2.65 -16.98
CA VAL A 72 -5.93 -3.01 -18.25
C VAL A 72 -6.96 -1.93 -18.62
N LEU A 73 -6.48 -0.83 -19.22
CA LEU A 73 -7.30 0.34 -19.55
C LEU A 73 -8.52 0.02 -20.43
N GLU A 74 -8.41 -0.99 -21.29
CA GLU A 74 -9.50 -1.49 -22.16
C GLU A 74 -10.71 -2.00 -21.37
N LYS A 75 -10.52 -2.39 -20.10
CA LYS A 75 -11.55 -2.91 -19.21
C LYS A 75 -11.93 -1.93 -18.11
N ARG A 76 -11.46 -0.68 -18.16
CA ARG A 76 -11.78 0.34 -17.16
C ARG A 76 -13.28 0.66 -17.24
N PRO A 77 -14.04 0.49 -16.14
CA PRO A 77 -15.44 0.88 -16.10
C PRO A 77 -15.64 2.37 -16.38
N ALA A 78 -16.74 2.73 -17.03
CA ALA A 78 -17.14 4.13 -17.13
C ALA A 78 -17.56 4.64 -15.75
N GLY A 79 -17.03 5.79 -15.32
CA GLY A 79 -17.32 6.37 -14.01
C GLY A 79 -16.31 6.04 -12.91
N THR A 80 -15.21 5.38 -13.24
CA THR A 80 -14.07 5.23 -12.32
C THR A 80 -13.51 6.61 -11.96
N SER A 81 -13.52 6.95 -10.67
CA SER A 81 -13.02 8.22 -10.15
C SER A 81 -11.54 8.14 -9.80
N GLU A 82 -10.83 9.26 -9.96
CA GLU A 82 -9.46 9.44 -9.46
C GLU A 82 -9.36 9.08 -7.98
N LEU A 83 -8.25 8.45 -7.62
CA LEU A 83 -8.03 7.99 -6.27
C LEU A 83 -7.58 9.16 -5.39
N ASN A 84 -8.39 9.48 -4.37
CA ASN A 84 -8.06 10.54 -3.44
C ASN A 84 -6.89 10.13 -2.55
N ILE A 85 -5.73 10.77 -2.76
CA ILE A 85 -4.56 10.63 -1.89
C ILE A 85 -4.91 11.28 -0.54
N PRO A 86 -4.70 10.57 0.59
CA PRO A 86 -5.03 11.11 1.90
C PRO A 86 -4.13 12.30 2.21
N THR A 87 -4.72 13.41 2.63
CA THR A 87 -4.01 14.57 3.19
C THR A 87 -3.81 14.44 4.70
N GLN A 88 -4.58 13.56 5.34
CA GLN A 88 -4.54 13.29 6.77
C GLN A 88 -4.16 11.82 7.03
N CYS A 89 -3.42 11.60 8.10
CA CYS A 89 -2.96 10.29 8.51
C CYS A 89 -4.16 9.41 8.88
N PRO A 90 -4.32 8.22 8.26
CA PRO A 90 -5.44 7.34 8.55
C PRO A 90 -5.42 6.78 9.99
N SER A 91 -4.28 6.85 10.68
CA SER A 91 -4.14 6.37 12.07
C SER A 91 -4.35 7.45 13.13
N CYS A 92 -3.93 8.70 12.89
CA CYS A 92 -3.94 9.75 13.92
C CYS A 92 -4.59 11.07 13.49
N GLY A 93 -5.07 11.17 12.25
CA GLY A 93 -5.75 12.35 11.70
C GLY A 93 -4.87 13.57 11.46
N LYS A 94 -3.58 13.55 11.85
CA LYS A 94 -2.66 14.67 11.59
C LYS A 94 -2.30 14.79 10.11
N GLU A 95 -1.94 15.99 9.68
CA GLU A 95 -1.53 16.29 8.31
C GLU A 95 -0.34 15.42 7.88
N LEU A 96 -0.44 14.91 6.64
CA LEU A 96 0.63 14.17 5.98
C LEU A 96 1.48 15.13 5.15
N VAL A 97 2.78 14.91 5.15
CA VAL A 97 3.74 15.77 4.45
C VAL A 97 4.66 14.96 3.57
N HIS A 98 5.03 15.52 2.43
CA HIS A 98 6.21 15.11 1.68
C HIS A 98 7.41 15.86 2.25
N LEU A 99 8.38 15.14 2.81
CA LEU A 99 9.61 15.78 3.28
C LEU A 99 10.44 16.24 2.07
N ASN A 100 11.11 17.38 2.19
CA ASN A 100 11.92 17.92 1.11
C ASN A 100 12.94 16.89 0.61
N GLY A 101 12.83 16.53 -0.67
CA GLY A 101 13.69 15.52 -1.31
C GLY A 101 13.24 14.07 -1.17
N GLU A 102 12.12 13.80 -0.49
CA GLU A 102 11.53 12.46 -0.39
C GLU A 102 10.26 12.33 -1.25
N VAL A 103 10.19 11.22 -1.98
CA VAL A 103 8.99 10.79 -2.73
C VAL A 103 7.88 10.30 -1.79
N ALA A 104 8.25 9.83 -0.60
CA ALA A 104 7.32 9.20 0.32
C ALA A 104 6.45 10.21 1.07
N LEU A 105 5.13 10.00 1.04
CA LEU A 105 4.17 10.68 1.91
C LEU A 105 4.34 10.17 3.34
N ARG A 106 4.44 11.07 4.32
CA ARG A 106 4.75 10.70 5.72
C ARG A 106 3.88 11.37 6.76
N CYS A 107 3.58 10.60 7.80
CA CYS A 107 3.10 11.09 9.08
C CYS A 107 4.29 11.49 9.95
N ILE A 108 4.41 12.78 10.29
CA ILE A 108 5.48 13.31 11.15
C ILE A 108 5.10 13.35 12.64
N ASN A 109 3.92 12.83 13.00
CA ASN A 109 3.47 12.81 14.38
C ASN A 109 4.21 11.74 15.20
N PRO A 110 5.05 12.11 16.19
CA PRO A 110 5.77 11.13 17.01
C PRO A 110 4.83 10.26 17.85
N ASP A 111 3.64 10.77 18.17
CA ASP A 111 2.60 10.09 18.95
C ASP A 111 1.60 9.32 18.08
N CYS A 112 1.91 9.09 16.80
CA CYS A 112 1.03 8.33 15.92
C CYS A 112 0.87 6.89 16.44
N PRO A 113 -0.37 6.41 16.72
CA PRO A 113 -0.59 5.07 17.23
C PRO A 113 0.02 3.98 16.35
N ALA A 114 -0.16 4.07 15.02
CA ALA A 114 0.44 3.13 14.08
C ALA A 114 1.99 3.10 14.16
N GLN A 115 2.64 4.26 14.33
CA GLN A 115 4.10 4.30 14.48
C GLN A 115 4.57 3.76 15.82
N ILE A 116 3.80 3.97 16.90
CA ILE A 116 4.10 3.40 18.22
C ILE A 116 4.01 1.87 18.15
N VAL A 117 2.91 1.33 17.63
CA VAL A 117 2.71 -0.12 17.47
C VAL A 117 3.81 -0.72 16.60
N ALA A 118 4.06 -0.16 15.41
CA ALA A 118 5.09 -0.67 14.50
C ALA A 118 6.53 -0.56 15.07
N ARG A 119 6.81 0.42 15.93
CA ARG A 119 8.09 0.51 16.66
C ARG A 119 8.22 -0.59 17.70
N LEU A 120 7.15 -0.88 18.44
CA LEU A 120 7.13 -1.96 19.44
C LEU A 120 7.25 -3.34 18.78
N GLU A 121 6.51 -3.59 17.70
CA GLU A 121 6.64 -4.82 16.90
C GLU A 121 8.07 -5.00 16.37
N HIS A 122 8.66 -3.93 15.83
CA HIS A 122 10.04 -4.00 15.37
C HIS A 122 11.03 -4.26 16.51
N PHE A 123 10.84 -3.63 17.67
CA PHE A 123 11.68 -3.83 18.85
C PHE A 123 11.67 -5.29 19.32
N GLY A 124 10.49 -5.93 19.33
CA GLY A 124 10.36 -7.35 19.68
C GLY A 124 10.81 -8.32 18.59
N SER A 125 10.97 -7.87 17.34
CA SER A 125 11.27 -8.73 16.20
C SER A 125 12.59 -9.51 16.32
N ARG A 126 12.69 -10.62 15.58
CA ARG A 126 13.87 -11.52 15.56
C ARG A 126 15.20 -10.82 15.30
N ASN A 127 15.20 -9.76 14.50
CA ASN A 127 16.40 -9.01 14.12
C ASN A 127 16.70 -7.82 15.07
N ALA A 128 15.90 -7.65 16.12
CA ALA A 128 16.09 -6.64 17.15
C ALA A 128 16.32 -7.33 18.51
N MET A 129 15.42 -7.17 19.49
CA MET A 129 15.57 -7.77 20.81
C MET A 129 15.15 -9.25 20.86
N ASN A 130 14.56 -9.78 19.78
CA ASN A 130 14.13 -11.18 19.66
C ASN A 130 13.28 -11.64 20.87
N ILE A 131 12.27 -10.84 21.21
CA ILE A 131 11.34 -11.15 22.30
C ILE A 131 10.26 -12.05 21.73
N MET A 132 10.29 -13.34 22.12
CA MET A 132 9.29 -14.31 21.69
C MET A 132 8.01 -14.17 22.54
N GLY A 133 6.85 -14.05 21.88
CA GLY A 133 5.53 -13.96 22.48
C GLY A 133 4.46 -14.43 21.52
#